data_AF-A0A9D4JS98-F1
#
_entry.id   AF-A0A9D4JS98-F1
#
_cell.length_a   1.000
_cell.length_b   1.000
_cell.length_c   1.000
_cell.angle_alpha   90.00
_cell.angle_beta   90.00
_cell.angle_gamma   90.00
#
_symmetry.space_group_name_H-M   'P 1'
#
loop_
_entity.id
_entity.type
_entity.pdbx_description
1 polymer ?
#
loop_
_entity_poly.entity_id
_entity_poly.type
_entity_poly.pdbx_seq_one_letter_code
_entity_poly.pdbx_strand_id
1 'polypeptide(L)'
;MLNEFINRKNQMGTILRNADEMTKLKRSLVSKFCNDFNNRLAQFSLRSQLLSYYNSILNLLDDFPQVREAYFMLGLPNEKKSNLDDVAGLTPDPRQMRKRPRRVLSPDGKHVLNIWFIPHHTETLIMFKTLDDEHCVRALTYCLLIVSALHDMLQYLCAHSRLGSSHARLGSRKMEFVSADWGGTEGVGAELREIQKQIDNLPHSTDPHQVSEFMALRRDVMFLELDTAVRHCMADTFLSTGNVQAYKSIVNNIHHALPALSNVQRPSVFSTYFQVPEPLEPRDLSARELFPVRSFSGVNGPYPTMFWQWHAIENYIQLCLAGLKDVDRHVANGEILGVTLLMEDVLQTGFQDISLLTEHSATSGEPDKLKERKVRSASVRTIDVKKLPHSASKQATASVSLSRTQEPLKSYKLLKFFLMLWKCLELLKADWGRRRLGVQAIESMSMYRNFW
;
A
#
# COMPACT_ATOMS: atom_id res chain seq x y z
N MET A 1 34.60 0.40 21.09
CA MET A 1 34.42 0.92 22.47
C MET A 1 35.69 0.77 23.30
N LEU A 2 36.18 -0.45 23.60
CA LEU A 2 37.32 -0.67 24.50
C LEU A 2 38.60 0.08 24.07
N ASN A 3 38.96 0.02 22.80
CA ASN A 3 40.14 0.73 22.28
C ASN A 3 39.96 2.26 22.34
N GLU A 4 38.75 2.78 22.08
CA GLU A 4 38.46 4.21 22.17
C GLU A 4 38.50 4.70 23.63
N PHE A 5 38.04 3.88 24.57
CA PHE A 5 38.16 4.14 26.01
C PHE A 5 39.62 4.19 26.46
N ILE A 6 40.44 3.21 26.08
CA ILE A 6 41.88 3.16 26.41
C ILE A 6 42.60 4.39 25.85
N ASN A 7 42.34 4.74 24.59
CA ASN A 7 42.94 5.91 23.95
C ASN A 7 42.56 7.22 24.65
N ARG A 8 41.27 7.43 24.94
CA ARG A 8 40.82 8.64 25.65
C ARG A 8 41.32 8.69 27.09
N LYS A 9 41.44 7.54 27.76
CA LYS A 9 42.04 7.43 29.10
C LYS A 9 43.50 7.86 29.09
N ASN A 10 44.27 7.45 28.08
CA ASN A 10 45.67 7.82 27.93
C ASN A 10 45.84 9.31 27.56
N GLN A 11 44.93 9.88 26.78
CA GLN A 11 44.98 11.29 26.36
C GLN A 11 44.49 12.28 27.43
N MET A 12 43.51 11.90 28.26
CA MET A 12 42.88 12.78 29.27
C MET A 12 43.21 12.38 30.71
N GLY A 13 44.38 11.76 30.93
CA GLY A 13 44.73 11.07 32.18
C GLY A 13 44.63 11.90 33.47
N THR A 14 44.83 13.22 33.42
CA THR A 14 44.68 14.14 34.56
C THR A 14 43.21 14.53 34.83
N ILE A 15 42.39 14.69 33.79
CA ILE A 15 40.97 15.07 33.89
C ILE A 15 40.11 13.88 34.36
N LEU A 16 40.46 12.67 33.91
CA LEU A 16 39.76 11.42 34.25
C LEU A 16 40.07 10.89 35.66
N ARG A 17 40.85 11.61 36.47
CA ARG A 17 40.96 11.37 37.92
C ARG A 17 39.67 11.76 38.65
N ASN A 18 38.87 12.67 38.09
CA ASN A 18 37.54 12.98 38.59
C ASN A 18 36.58 11.83 38.25
N ALA A 19 35.95 11.24 39.27
CA ALA A 19 35.01 10.14 39.14
C ALA A 19 33.79 10.51 38.27
N ASP A 20 33.35 11.77 38.31
CA ASP A 20 32.20 12.24 37.52
C ASP A 20 32.52 12.31 36.03
N GLU A 21 33.68 12.85 35.65
CA GLU A 21 34.13 12.91 34.26
C GLU A 21 34.38 11.51 33.68
N MET A 22 34.91 10.61 34.51
CA MET A 22 35.07 9.20 34.14
C MET A 22 33.72 8.52 33.89
N THR A 23 32.71 8.83 34.72
CA THR A 23 31.35 8.29 34.56
C THR A 23 30.67 8.86 33.32
N LYS A 24 30.80 10.16 33.05
CA LYS A 24 30.29 10.80 31.82
C LYS A 24 30.93 10.18 30.57
N LEU A 25 32.25 9.97 30.57
CA LEU A 25 32.95 9.33 29.45
C LEU A 25 32.44 7.91 29.20
N LYS A 26 32.32 7.09 30.25
CA LYS A 26 31.77 5.73 30.13
C LYS A 26 30.35 5.75 29.56
N ARG A 27 29.46 6.61 30.09
CA ARG A 27 28.09 6.78 29.58
C ARG A 27 28.08 7.17 28.11
N SER A 28 28.89 8.16 27.72
CA SER A 28 29.00 8.60 26.33
C SER A 28 29.47 7.48 25.38
N LEU A 29 30.47 6.71 25.79
CA LEU A 29 30.98 5.59 25.00
C LEU A 29 29.96 4.45 24.89
N VAL A 30 29.22 4.15 25.96
CA VAL A 30 28.12 3.18 25.94
C VAL A 30 27.02 3.65 25.00
N SER A 31 26.56 4.91 25.12
CA SER A 31 25.54 5.47 24.23
C SER A 31 25.96 5.43 22.77
N LYS A 32 27.20 5.84 22.47
CA LYS A 32 27.75 5.78 21.10
C LYS A 32 27.79 4.35 20.56
N PHE A 33 28.29 3.41 21.35
CA PHE A 33 28.31 2.00 20.95
C PHE A 33 26.92 1.44 20.71
N CYS A 34 25.95 1.71 21.59
CA CYS A 34 24.57 1.26 21.41
C CYS A 34 23.98 1.85 20.13
N ASN A 35 24.24 3.14 19.85
CA ASN A 35 23.79 3.79 18.62
C ASN A 35 24.42 3.16 17.38
N ASP A 36 25.75 3.00 17.35
CA ASP A 36 26.48 2.41 16.23
C ASP A 36 26.06 0.95 15.99
N PHE A 37 25.85 0.19 17.07
CA PHE A 37 25.37 -1.19 17.01
C PHE A 37 23.96 -1.25 16.42
N ASN A 38 23.04 -0.42 16.91
CA ASN A 38 21.67 -0.36 16.40
C ASN A 38 21.62 0.08 14.93
N ASN A 39 22.44 1.05 14.52
CA ASN A 39 22.52 1.49 13.13
C ASN A 39 23.01 0.36 12.20
N ARG A 40 24.05 -0.37 12.60
CA ARG A 40 24.52 -1.53 11.83
C ARG A 40 23.48 -2.64 11.77
N LEU A 41 22.81 -2.93 12.89
CA LEU A 41 21.74 -3.92 12.95
C LEU A 41 20.57 -3.53 12.04
N ALA A 42 20.20 -2.24 12.02
CA ALA A 42 19.18 -1.72 11.11
C ALA A 42 19.59 -1.90 9.63
N GLN A 43 20.82 -1.56 9.26
CA GLN A 43 21.31 -1.79 7.89
C GLN A 43 21.30 -3.27 7.49
N PHE A 44 21.73 -4.18 8.38
CA PHE A 44 21.67 -5.62 8.11
C PHE A 44 20.22 -6.12 8.02
N SER A 45 19.34 -5.63 8.88
CA SER A 45 17.90 -5.92 8.85
C SER A 45 17.29 -5.50 7.51
N LEU A 46 17.53 -4.27 7.06
CA LEU A 46 17.02 -3.76 5.79
C LEU A 46 17.52 -4.57 4.59
N ARG A 47 18.82 -4.90 4.53
CA ARG A 47 19.39 -5.74 3.46
C ARG A 47 18.82 -7.16 3.48
N SER A 48 18.63 -7.74 4.66
CA SER A 48 18.02 -9.06 4.84
C SER A 48 16.57 -9.07 4.37
N GLN A 49 15.80 -8.03 4.72
CA GLN A 49 14.42 -7.87 4.26
C GLN A 49 14.33 -7.72 2.74
N LEU A 50 15.21 -6.90 2.14
CA LEU A 50 15.32 -6.78 0.68
C LEU A 50 15.59 -8.14 0.02
N LEU A 51 16.56 -8.90 0.56
CA LEU A 51 16.88 -10.23 0.05
C LEU A 51 15.67 -11.17 0.14
N SER A 52 14.94 -11.15 1.25
CA SER A 52 13.73 -11.94 1.43
C SER A 52 12.65 -11.57 0.41
N TYR A 53 12.43 -10.29 0.14
CA TYR A 53 11.47 -9.85 -0.87
C TYR A 53 11.89 -10.27 -2.28
N TYR A 54 13.15 -10.07 -2.67
CA TYR A 54 13.62 -10.49 -3.99
C TYR A 54 13.53 -12.01 -4.18
N ASN A 55 13.87 -12.80 -3.18
CA ASN A 55 13.69 -14.26 -3.25
C ASN A 55 12.21 -14.64 -3.40
N SER A 56 11.32 -13.96 -2.68
CA SER A 56 9.87 -14.17 -2.81
C SER A 56 9.36 -13.79 -4.21
N ILE A 57 9.82 -12.66 -4.77
CA ILE A 57 9.51 -12.26 -6.15
C ILE A 57 10.01 -13.31 -7.15
N LEU A 58 11.25 -13.80 -7.00
CA LEU A 58 11.82 -14.80 -7.89
C LEU A 58 11.01 -16.10 -7.87
N ASN A 59 10.70 -16.60 -6.67
CA ASN A 59 9.87 -17.80 -6.51
C ASN A 59 8.49 -17.62 -7.14
N LEU A 60 7.88 -16.44 -6.98
CA LEU A 60 6.59 -16.12 -7.61
C LEU A 60 6.70 -16.11 -9.14
N LEU A 61 7.75 -15.49 -9.68
CA LEU A 61 7.98 -15.36 -11.12
C LEU A 61 8.38 -16.66 -11.81
N ASP A 62 8.86 -17.66 -11.07
CA ASP A 62 9.17 -18.99 -11.63
C ASP A 62 7.92 -19.68 -12.18
N ASP A 63 6.75 -19.42 -11.59
CA ASP A 63 5.46 -19.88 -12.10
C ASP A 63 4.94 -19.05 -13.29
N PHE A 64 5.60 -17.92 -13.62
CA PHE A 64 5.23 -16.99 -14.70
C PHE A 64 6.42 -16.65 -15.61
N PRO A 65 7.04 -17.64 -16.29
CA PRO A 65 8.29 -17.46 -17.02
C PRO A 65 8.20 -16.41 -18.14
N GLN A 66 7.07 -16.33 -18.84
CA GLN A 66 6.84 -15.33 -19.89
C GLN A 66 6.84 -13.89 -19.35
N VAL A 67 6.24 -13.67 -18.17
CA VAL A 67 6.24 -12.35 -17.52
C VAL A 67 7.64 -12.03 -17.00
N ARG A 68 8.30 -13.01 -16.37
CA ARG A 68 9.67 -12.88 -15.88
C ARG A 68 10.63 -12.43 -17.00
N GLU A 69 10.59 -13.09 -18.14
CA GLU A 69 11.52 -12.85 -19.26
C GLU A 69 11.20 -11.55 -20.03
N ALA A 70 9.92 -11.17 -20.12
CA ALA A 70 9.50 -9.99 -20.86
C ALA A 70 9.73 -8.67 -20.10
N TYR A 71 9.53 -8.66 -18.78
CA TYR A 71 9.51 -7.42 -18.00
C TYR A 71 10.68 -7.29 -17.02
N PHE A 72 11.22 -8.38 -16.49
CA PHE A 72 12.22 -8.33 -15.43
C PHE A 72 13.63 -8.54 -15.96
N MET A 73 14.59 -7.93 -15.24
CA MET A 73 16.00 -8.07 -15.53
C MET A 73 16.72 -8.65 -14.32
N LEU A 74 17.28 -9.84 -14.48
CA LEU A 74 17.98 -10.53 -13.40
C LEU A 74 19.47 -10.14 -13.35
N GLY A 75 19.94 -9.79 -12.17
CA GLY A 75 21.35 -9.52 -11.88
C GLY A 75 22.18 -10.79 -11.79
N LEU A 76 23.48 -10.67 -12.08
CA LEU A 76 24.45 -11.76 -11.98
C LEU A 76 25.35 -11.60 -10.74
N PRO A 77 25.93 -12.69 -10.22
CA PRO A 77 26.90 -12.60 -9.14
C PRO A 77 28.10 -11.72 -9.55
N ASN A 78 28.45 -10.77 -8.69
CA ASN A 78 29.59 -9.85 -8.89
C ASN A 78 29.58 -9.10 -10.23
N GLU A 79 28.39 -8.78 -10.74
CA GLU A 79 28.23 -8.04 -11.98
C GLU A 79 28.90 -6.66 -11.91
N LYS A 80 29.81 -6.38 -12.85
CA LYS A 80 30.44 -5.06 -12.98
C LYS A 80 29.42 -4.07 -13.55
N LYS A 81 29.20 -2.99 -12.81
CA LYS A 81 28.31 -1.89 -13.22
C LYS A 81 29.08 -0.84 -14.00
N SER A 82 28.45 -0.32 -15.04
CA SER A 82 28.99 0.73 -15.91
C SER A 82 28.38 2.10 -15.58
N ASN A 83 28.88 3.16 -16.20
CA ASN A 83 28.27 4.50 -16.10
C ASN A 83 26.85 4.55 -16.69
N LEU A 84 26.48 3.58 -17.52
CA LEU A 84 25.12 3.43 -18.06
C LEU A 84 24.16 2.81 -17.04
N ASP A 85 24.68 2.27 -15.93
CA ASP A 85 23.87 1.77 -14.81
C ASP A 85 23.63 2.84 -13.75
N ASP A 86 23.61 4.10 -14.17
CA ASP A 86 23.36 5.30 -13.35
C ASP A 86 22.40 6.26 -14.09
N VAL A 87 22.23 7.49 -13.58
CA VAL A 87 21.35 8.52 -14.17
C VAL A 87 21.64 8.77 -15.65
N ALA A 88 22.90 8.61 -16.10
CA ALA A 88 23.27 8.73 -17.50
C ALA A 88 22.59 7.67 -18.41
N GLY A 89 22.19 6.54 -17.86
CA GLY A 89 21.44 5.49 -18.55
C GLY A 89 19.93 5.76 -18.65
N LEU A 90 19.40 6.75 -17.92
CA LEU A 90 17.97 7.11 -17.97
C LEU A 90 17.62 7.95 -19.20
N THR A 91 18.59 8.66 -19.79
CA THR A 91 18.34 9.43 -21.01
C THR A 91 18.25 8.48 -22.22
N PRO A 92 17.10 8.41 -22.91
CA PRO A 92 16.99 7.59 -24.11
C PRO A 92 17.77 8.27 -25.23
N ASP A 93 18.80 7.61 -25.76
CA ASP A 93 19.40 8.00 -27.03
C ASP A 93 18.61 7.31 -28.15
N PRO A 94 17.88 8.04 -29.01
CA PRO A 94 17.04 7.45 -30.05
C PRO A 94 17.82 6.65 -31.09
N ARG A 95 19.16 6.73 -31.11
CA ARG A 95 20.03 5.99 -32.02
C ARG A 95 20.59 4.70 -31.41
N GLN A 96 20.38 4.46 -30.11
CA GLN A 96 20.88 3.30 -29.41
C GLN A 96 19.70 2.49 -28.83
N MET A 97 19.61 1.21 -29.18
CA MET A 97 18.74 0.24 -28.49
C MET A 97 19.26 0.04 -27.07
N ARG A 98 18.98 0.99 -26.17
CA ARG A 98 19.52 0.96 -24.80
C ARG A 98 18.74 -0.04 -23.94
N LYS A 99 19.48 -0.90 -23.24
CA LYS A 99 18.93 -1.71 -22.15
C LYS A 99 18.72 -0.80 -20.93
N ARG A 100 17.63 -1.00 -20.19
CA ARG A 100 17.37 -0.30 -18.92
C ARG A 100 18.56 -0.48 -17.96
N PRO A 101 18.86 0.51 -17.08
CA PRO A 101 19.92 0.41 -16.09
C PRO A 101 19.82 -0.87 -15.24
N ARG A 102 20.96 -1.49 -14.91
CA ARG A 102 21.03 -2.71 -14.09
C ARG A 102 21.16 -2.40 -12.60
N ARG A 103 20.34 -1.45 -12.12
CA ARG A 103 20.24 -1.05 -10.71
C ARG A 103 18.82 -0.55 -10.42
N VAL A 104 18.36 -0.75 -9.19
CA VAL A 104 17.07 -0.19 -8.74
C VAL A 104 17.19 1.29 -8.42
N LEU A 105 18.20 1.68 -7.64
CA LEU A 105 18.54 3.07 -7.33
C LEU A 105 19.98 3.39 -7.75
N SER A 106 20.27 4.68 -7.91
CA SER A 106 21.61 5.22 -8.13
C SER A 106 22.55 4.88 -6.96
N PRO A 107 23.89 4.89 -7.16
CA PRO A 107 24.85 4.53 -6.12
C PRO A 107 24.74 5.38 -4.83
N ASP A 108 24.30 6.63 -4.97
CA ASP A 108 24.04 7.57 -3.88
C ASP A 108 22.64 7.43 -3.25
N GLY A 109 21.79 6.57 -3.81
CA GLY A 109 20.44 6.31 -3.35
C GLY A 109 19.44 7.45 -3.58
N LYS A 110 19.79 8.44 -4.42
CA LYS A 110 18.98 9.64 -4.64
C LYS A 110 18.07 9.57 -5.86
N HIS A 111 18.27 8.61 -6.76
CA HIS A 111 17.49 8.48 -7.98
C HIS A 111 17.02 7.03 -8.18
N VAL A 112 15.76 6.85 -8.54
CA VAL A 112 15.20 5.58 -9.04
C VAL A 112 15.63 5.40 -10.48
N LEU A 113 16.17 4.22 -10.78
CA LEU A 113 16.71 3.90 -12.10
C LEU A 113 15.85 2.85 -12.82
N ASN A 114 15.62 1.70 -12.19
CA ASN A 114 14.87 0.60 -12.81
C ASN A 114 14.23 -0.31 -11.76
N ILE A 115 12.93 -0.14 -11.53
CA ILE A 115 12.17 -0.95 -10.57
C ILE A 115 12.00 -2.42 -11.00
N TRP A 116 12.28 -2.74 -12.27
CA TRP A 116 12.18 -4.10 -12.82
C TRP A 116 13.49 -4.88 -12.74
N PHE A 117 14.55 -4.28 -12.19
CA PHE A 117 15.82 -4.97 -11.95
C PHE A 117 15.76 -5.75 -10.63
N ILE A 118 16.04 -7.05 -10.70
CA ILE A 118 16.16 -7.91 -9.52
C ILE A 118 17.65 -8.19 -9.28
N PRO A 119 18.28 -7.54 -8.28
CA PRO A 119 19.69 -7.73 -7.97
C PRO A 119 19.95 -9.16 -7.47
N HIS A 120 21.14 -9.68 -7.78
CA HIS A 120 21.60 -10.92 -7.18
C HIS A 120 21.87 -10.71 -5.67
N HIS A 121 21.70 -11.75 -4.85
CA HIS A 121 21.84 -11.64 -3.39
C HIS A 121 23.20 -11.07 -2.95
N THR A 122 24.28 -11.36 -3.67
CA THR A 122 25.61 -10.79 -3.42
C THR A 122 25.65 -9.27 -3.55
N GLU A 123 24.88 -8.70 -4.49
CA GLU A 123 24.76 -7.25 -4.69
C GLU A 123 23.92 -6.64 -3.55
N THR A 124 22.80 -7.28 -3.17
CA THR A 124 21.94 -6.84 -2.06
C THR A 124 22.69 -6.77 -0.73
N LEU A 125 23.56 -7.74 -0.44
CA LEU A 125 24.35 -7.79 0.79
C LEU A 125 25.33 -6.62 0.94
N ILE A 126 25.79 -6.03 -0.17
CA ILE A 126 26.72 -4.90 -0.18
C ILE A 126 26.08 -3.60 -0.63
N MET A 127 24.77 -3.58 -0.83
CA MET A 127 24.03 -2.43 -1.35
C MET A 127 24.24 -1.21 -0.44
N PHE A 128 24.65 -0.10 -1.03
CA PHE A 128 24.96 1.18 -0.37
C PHE A 128 26.05 1.12 0.73
N LYS A 129 26.90 0.08 0.78
CA LYS A 129 27.93 -0.07 1.83
C LYS A 129 28.96 1.07 1.89
N THR A 130 29.08 1.84 0.82
CA THR A 130 30.04 2.93 0.68
C THR A 130 29.47 4.28 1.14
N LEU A 131 28.17 4.36 1.38
CA LEU A 131 27.53 5.55 1.93
C LEU A 131 27.78 5.61 3.44
N ASP A 132 27.70 6.82 4.00
CA ASP A 132 27.63 7.01 5.44
C ASP A 132 26.33 6.43 6.01
N ASP A 133 26.32 6.18 7.33
CA ASP A 133 25.25 5.40 7.97
C ASP A 133 23.85 5.98 7.73
N GLU A 134 23.70 7.30 7.74
CA GLU A 134 22.39 7.95 7.56
C GLU A 134 21.89 7.82 6.13
N HIS A 135 22.72 8.13 5.13
CA HIS A 135 22.36 7.99 3.72
C HIS A 135 22.17 6.52 3.32
N CYS A 136 22.95 5.60 3.90
CA CYS A 136 22.80 4.16 3.72
C CYS A 136 21.43 3.68 4.19
N VAL A 137 21.03 4.00 5.43
CA VAL A 137 19.72 3.62 5.98
C VAL A 137 18.60 4.24 5.15
N ARG A 138 18.73 5.51 4.75
CA ARG A 138 17.73 6.20 3.93
C ARG A 138 17.54 5.53 2.57
N ALA A 139 18.64 5.26 1.85
CA ALA A 139 18.61 4.61 0.54
C ALA A 139 18.04 3.18 0.62
N LEU A 140 18.46 2.40 1.62
CA LEU A 140 17.92 1.06 1.88
C LEU A 140 16.42 1.11 2.19
N THR A 141 15.98 2.11 2.96
CA THR A 141 14.56 2.30 3.31
C THR A 141 13.71 2.58 2.08
N TYR A 142 14.10 3.52 1.21
CA TYR A 142 13.36 3.79 -0.01
C TYR A 142 13.36 2.60 -0.97
N CYS A 143 14.50 1.92 -1.12
CA CYS A 143 14.59 0.69 -1.91
C CYS A 143 13.59 -0.36 -1.40
N LEU A 144 13.55 -0.57 -0.08
CA LEU A 144 12.66 -1.54 0.55
C LEU A 144 11.18 -1.15 0.41
N LEU A 145 10.83 0.13 0.52
CA LEU A 145 9.46 0.61 0.29
C LEU A 145 8.99 0.34 -1.14
N ILE A 146 9.83 0.62 -2.13
CA ILE A 146 9.52 0.37 -3.55
C ILE A 146 9.37 -1.13 -3.81
N VAL A 147 10.34 -1.93 -3.35
CA VAL A 147 10.39 -3.38 -3.62
C VAL A 147 9.27 -4.13 -2.89
N SER A 148 8.95 -3.75 -1.64
CA SER A 148 7.84 -4.36 -0.90
C SER A 148 6.49 -4.05 -1.56
N ALA A 149 6.25 -2.80 -1.95
CA ALA A 149 5.01 -2.45 -2.67
C ALA A 149 4.90 -3.18 -4.02
N LEU A 150 6.01 -3.30 -4.77
CA LEU A 150 6.06 -4.07 -6.01
C LEU A 150 5.76 -5.56 -5.75
N HIS A 151 6.41 -6.14 -4.74
CA HIS A 151 6.18 -7.53 -4.34
C HIS A 151 4.70 -7.79 -4.03
N ASP A 152 4.07 -6.92 -3.23
CA ASP A 152 2.69 -7.07 -2.80
C ASP A 152 1.72 -6.99 -3.99
N MET A 153 1.95 -6.05 -4.91
CA MET A 153 1.18 -5.95 -6.15
C MET A 153 1.40 -7.16 -7.07
N LEU A 154 2.62 -7.69 -7.18
CA LEU A 154 2.89 -8.89 -7.98
C LEU A 154 2.15 -10.11 -7.44
N GLN A 155 2.17 -10.31 -6.12
CA GLN A 155 1.40 -11.36 -5.46
C GLN A 155 -0.09 -11.25 -5.78
N TYR A 156 -0.64 -10.03 -5.71
CA TYR A 156 -2.03 -9.77 -6.08
C TYR A 156 -2.32 -10.13 -7.54
N LEU A 157 -1.51 -9.62 -8.47
CA LEU A 157 -1.71 -9.84 -9.91
C LEU A 157 -1.59 -11.32 -10.27
N CYS A 158 -0.64 -12.03 -9.67
CA CYS A 158 -0.47 -13.48 -9.87
C CYS A 158 -1.68 -14.24 -9.34
N ALA A 159 -2.16 -13.91 -8.13
CA ALA A 159 -3.37 -14.49 -7.55
C ALA A 159 -4.60 -14.26 -8.42
N HIS A 160 -4.79 -13.02 -8.89
CA HIS A 160 -5.88 -12.64 -9.78
C HIS A 160 -5.81 -13.41 -11.10
N SER A 161 -4.61 -13.62 -11.66
CA SER A 161 -4.45 -14.41 -12.89
C SER A 161 -4.81 -15.90 -12.70
N ARG A 162 -4.46 -16.49 -11.55
CA ARG A 162 -4.71 -17.90 -11.21
C ARG A 162 -6.19 -18.17 -10.92
N LEU A 163 -6.88 -17.22 -10.30
CA LEU A 163 -8.33 -17.29 -10.08
C LEU A 163 -9.11 -17.37 -11.40
N GLY A 164 -8.54 -16.80 -12.47
CA GLY A 164 -9.10 -16.82 -13.80
C GLY A 164 -8.85 -18.08 -14.63
N SER A 165 -7.76 -18.80 -14.35
CA SER A 165 -7.43 -20.04 -15.06
C SER A 165 -8.29 -21.21 -14.57
N SER A 166 -9.54 -21.31 -15.02
CA SER A 166 -10.37 -22.50 -14.74
C SER A 166 -9.76 -23.76 -15.36
N HIS A 167 -9.62 -24.83 -14.57
CA HIS A 167 -9.24 -26.17 -15.01
C HIS A 167 -10.20 -26.76 -16.06
N ALA A 168 -11.42 -26.22 -16.21
CA ALA A 168 -12.37 -26.64 -17.24
C ALA A 168 -11.89 -26.35 -18.68
N ARG A 169 -10.90 -25.48 -18.87
CA ARG A 169 -10.35 -25.12 -20.18
C ARG A 169 -9.25 -26.06 -20.70
N LEU A 170 -8.79 -27.01 -19.89
CA LEU A 170 -7.77 -27.98 -20.29
C LEU A 170 -8.28 -29.10 -21.22
N GLY A 171 -9.61 -29.25 -21.37
CA GLY A 171 -10.23 -30.28 -22.21
C GLY A 171 -11.19 -29.79 -23.30
N SER A 172 -11.60 -28.52 -23.28
CA SER A 172 -12.45 -27.94 -24.32
C SER A 172 -11.58 -27.24 -25.36
N ARG A 173 -11.74 -27.61 -26.63
CA ARG A 173 -11.14 -26.98 -27.80
C ARG A 173 -11.12 -25.46 -27.62
N LYS A 174 -9.95 -24.82 -27.83
CA LYS A 174 -9.78 -23.36 -27.95
C LYS A 174 -10.95 -22.78 -28.73
N MET A 175 -11.93 -22.23 -28.04
CA MET A 175 -13.01 -21.48 -28.63
C MET A 175 -12.61 -20.03 -28.38
N GLU A 176 -12.06 -19.40 -29.42
CA GLU A 176 -11.74 -17.97 -29.45
C GLU A 176 -13.05 -17.18 -29.40
N PHE A 177 -13.63 -17.05 -28.20
CA PHE A 177 -14.51 -15.94 -27.90
C PHE A 177 -13.70 -14.93 -27.11
N VAL A 178 -13.56 -13.74 -27.68
CA VAL A 178 -13.04 -12.53 -27.03
C VAL A 178 -14.08 -12.10 -25.99
N SER A 179 -14.24 -12.89 -24.94
CA SER A 179 -14.74 -12.41 -23.66
C SER A 179 -13.52 -11.98 -22.87
N ALA A 180 -13.62 -10.90 -22.09
CA ALA A 180 -12.57 -10.51 -21.16
C ALA A 180 -12.42 -11.64 -20.12
N ASP A 181 -11.60 -12.63 -20.45
CA ASP A 181 -11.33 -13.77 -19.61
C ASP A 181 -10.82 -13.24 -18.27
N TRP A 182 -11.47 -13.62 -17.16
CA TRP A 182 -10.88 -13.41 -15.84
C TRP A 182 -9.45 -13.98 -15.94
N GLY A 183 -8.46 -13.15 -15.66
CA GLY A 183 -7.08 -13.57 -15.47
C GLY A 183 -6.26 -13.77 -16.75
N GLY A 184 -5.26 -14.64 -16.68
CA GLY A 184 -4.25 -14.80 -17.74
C GLY A 184 -3.01 -13.93 -17.53
N THR A 185 -1.91 -14.31 -18.18
CA THR A 185 -0.60 -13.65 -18.06
C THR A 185 -0.55 -12.31 -18.78
N GLU A 186 -1.44 -12.08 -19.75
CA GLU A 186 -1.55 -10.83 -20.50
C GLU A 186 -1.97 -9.64 -19.62
N GLY A 187 -2.92 -9.88 -18.71
CA GLY A 187 -3.38 -8.87 -17.74
C GLY A 187 -2.25 -8.43 -16.80
N VAL A 188 -1.40 -9.36 -16.36
CA VAL A 188 -0.22 -9.04 -15.55
C VAL A 188 0.71 -8.09 -16.32
N GLY A 189 1.02 -8.41 -17.58
CA GLY A 189 1.87 -7.56 -18.41
C GLY A 189 1.30 -6.17 -18.69
N ALA A 190 -0.02 -6.05 -18.87
CA ALA A 190 -0.71 -4.77 -19.03
C ALA A 190 -0.58 -3.90 -17.77
N GLU A 191 -0.82 -4.49 -16.60
CA GLU A 191 -0.70 -3.81 -15.31
C GLU A 191 0.73 -3.34 -15.03
N LEU A 192 1.77 -4.15 -15.33
CA LEU A 192 3.16 -3.72 -15.16
C LEU A 192 3.53 -2.54 -16.06
N ARG A 193 3.04 -2.51 -17.31
CA ARG A 193 3.24 -1.37 -18.21
C ARG A 193 2.52 -0.12 -17.71
N GLU A 194 1.31 -0.26 -17.20
CA GLU A 194 0.56 0.87 -16.64
C GLU A 194 1.24 1.43 -15.39
N ILE A 195 1.78 0.57 -14.51
CA ILE A 195 2.61 1.00 -13.37
C ILE A 195 3.79 1.84 -13.85
N GLN A 196 4.55 1.37 -14.85
CA GLN A 196 5.67 2.13 -15.39
C GLN A 196 5.21 3.48 -15.96
N LYS A 197 4.14 3.49 -16.75
CA LYS A 197 3.59 4.70 -17.35
C LYS A 197 3.17 5.74 -16.31
N GLN A 198 2.60 5.28 -15.19
CA GLN A 198 2.24 6.15 -14.08
C GLN A 198 3.45 6.70 -13.34
N ILE A 199 4.50 5.89 -13.16
CA ILE A 199 5.78 6.37 -12.59
C ILE A 199 6.41 7.42 -13.49
N ASP A 200 6.41 7.20 -14.81
CA ASP A 200 7.00 8.13 -15.78
C ASP A 200 6.30 9.50 -15.78
N ASN A 201 5.00 9.54 -15.47
CA ASN A 201 4.19 10.75 -15.37
C ASN A 201 4.17 11.38 -13.97
N LEU A 202 4.95 10.86 -13.01
CA LEU A 202 5.11 11.54 -11.74
C LEU A 202 5.85 12.88 -11.93
N PRO A 203 5.56 13.92 -11.12
CA PRO A 203 6.27 15.20 -11.20
C PRO A 203 7.80 15.08 -11.11
N HIS A 204 8.27 14.14 -10.30
CA HIS A 204 9.67 13.77 -10.11
C HIS A 204 9.79 12.24 -10.20
N SER A 205 9.71 11.70 -11.42
CA SER A 205 9.71 10.25 -11.71
C SER A 205 10.96 9.48 -11.26
N THR A 206 12.03 10.20 -10.90
CA THR A 206 13.27 9.61 -10.37
C THR A 206 13.43 9.81 -8.88
N ASP A 207 12.59 10.58 -8.18
CA ASP A 207 12.71 10.77 -6.73
C ASP A 207 12.26 9.50 -5.97
N PRO A 208 13.15 8.83 -5.19
CA PRO A 208 12.80 7.63 -4.46
C PRO A 208 11.67 7.83 -3.46
N HIS A 209 11.57 9.02 -2.84
CA HIS A 209 10.47 9.30 -1.93
C HIS A 209 9.14 9.31 -2.68
N GLN A 210 9.03 10.11 -3.75
CA GLN A 210 7.80 10.21 -4.53
C GLN A 210 7.38 8.90 -5.19
N VAL A 211 8.33 8.15 -5.75
CA VAL A 211 8.05 6.82 -6.33
C VAL A 211 7.57 5.85 -5.24
N SER A 212 8.22 5.84 -4.07
CA SER A 212 7.80 4.98 -2.96
C SER A 212 6.41 5.33 -2.42
N GLU A 213 6.08 6.63 -2.31
CA GLU A 213 4.75 7.10 -1.89
C GLU A 213 3.68 6.64 -2.89
N PHE A 214 3.93 6.84 -4.19
CA PHE A 214 3.02 6.40 -5.24
C PHE A 214 2.82 4.88 -5.23
N MET A 215 3.90 4.10 -5.17
CA MET A 215 3.83 2.64 -5.15
C MET A 215 3.02 2.13 -3.94
N ALA A 216 3.23 2.72 -2.76
CA ALA A 216 2.46 2.40 -1.57
C ALA A 216 0.97 2.75 -1.72
N LEU A 217 0.64 3.93 -2.26
CA LEU A 217 -0.73 4.34 -2.52
C LEU A 217 -1.43 3.42 -3.51
N ARG A 218 -0.77 3.06 -4.61
CA ARG A 218 -1.33 2.14 -5.62
C ARG A 218 -1.62 0.77 -5.02
N ARG A 219 -0.67 0.21 -4.27
CA ARG A 219 -0.86 -1.06 -3.54
C ARG A 219 -2.04 -0.98 -2.58
N ASP A 220 -2.10 0.07 -1.76
CA ASP A 220 -3.18 0.23 -0.77
C ASP A 220 -4.56 0.32 -1.45
N VAL A 221 -4.67 1.05 -2.56
CA VAL A 221 -5.91 1.15 -3.34
C VAL A 221 -6.30 -0.20 -3.93
N MET A 222 -5.34 -0.97 -4.46
CA MET A 222 -5.58 -2.32 -5.00
C MET A 222 -6.15 -3.27 -3.94
N PHE A 223 -5.65 -3.22 -2.70
CA PHE A 223 -6.21 -4.04 -1.61
C PHE A 223 -7.54 -3.53 -1.08
N LEU A 224 -7.75 -2.21 -1.04
CA LEU A 224 -9.04 -1.63 -0.64
C LEU A 224 -10.13 -1.93 -1.67
N GLU A 225 -9.80 -1.92 -2.97
CA GLU A 225 -10.69 -2.32 -4.05
C GLU A 225 -11.17 -3.77 -3.86
N LEU A 226 -10.24 -4.70 -3.61
CA LEU A 226 -10.58 -6.08 -3.33
C LEU A 226 -11.40 -6.24 -2.05
N ASP A 227 -11.00 -5.57 -0.95
CA ASP A 227 -11.72 -5.62 0.33
C ASP A 227 -13.17 -5.15 0.16
N THR A 228 -13.39 -4.03 -0.53
CA THR A 228 -14.72 -3.50 -0.83
C THR A 228 -15.52 -4.45 -1.71
N ALA A 229 -14.92 -4.95 -2.81
CA ALA A 229 -15.60 -5.86 -3.73
C ALA A 229 -16.05 -7.14 -3.01
N VAL A 230 -15.15 -7.81 -2.29
CA VAL A 230 -15.45 -9.10 -1.65
C VAL A 230 -16.40 -8.93 -0.46
N ARG A 231 -16.18 -7.91 0.38
CA ARG A 231 -16.95 -7.74 1.62
C ARG A 231 -18.36 -7.22 1.37
N HIS A 232 -18.53 -6.36 0.37
CA HIS A 232 -19.77 -5.62 0.16
C HIS A 232 -20.44 -6.03 -1.16
N CYS A 233 -19.81 -5.73 -2.29
CA CYS A 233 -20.43 -5.92 -3.62
C CYS A 233 -20.80 -7.39 -3.89
N MET A 234 -19.86 -8.33 -3.70
CA MET A 234 -20.11 -9.76 -3.90
C MET A 234 -21.13 -10.31 -2.90
N ALA A 235 -21.04 -9.90 -1.63
CA ALA A 235 -21.95 -10.34 -0.59
C ALA A 235 -23.41 -9.92 -0.91
N ASP A 236 -23.59 -8.67 -1.33
CA ASP A 236 -24.87 -8.10 -1.74
C ASP A 236 -25.41 -8.76 -3.00
N THR A 237 -24.57 -8.98 -4.02
CA THR A 237 -24.98 -9.66 -5.26
C THR A 237 -25.41 -11.10 -4.99
N PHE A 238 -24.69 -11.85 -4.16
CA PHE A 238 -25.09 -13.23 -3.83
C PHE A 238 -26.36 -13.31 -2.98
N LEU A 239 -26.57 -12.38 -2.03
CA LEU A 239 -27.83 -12.33 -1.28
C LEU A 239 -29.02 -11.91 -2.16
N SER A 240 -28.83 -10.89 -2.99
CA SER A 240 -29.89 -10.36 -3.86
C SER A 240 -30.31 -11.32 -4.98
N THR A 241 -29.39 -12.16 -5.46
CA THR A 241 -29.66 -13.25 -6.42
C THR A 241 -30.14 -14.54 -5.74
N GLY A 242 -30.05 -14.63 -4.42
CA GLY A 242 -30.51 -15.79 -3.64
C GLY A 242 -29.50 -16.93 -3.58
N ASN A 243 -28.26 -16.70 -4.02
CA ASN A 243 -27.16 -17.66 -3.89
C ASN A 243 -26.56 -17.63 -2.47
N VAL A 244 -27.33 -18.14 -1.52
CA VAL A 244 -26.94 -18.21 -0.10
C VAL A 244 -25.68 -19.05 0.13
N GLN A 245 -25.42 -20.05 -0.72
CA GLN A 245 -24.22 -20.88 -0.62
C GLN A 245 -22.95 -20.06 -0.91
N ALA A 246 -22.92 -19.31 -2.01
CA ALA A 246 -21.79 -18.45 -2.35
C ALA A 246 -21.61 -17.33 -1.32
N TYR A 247 -22.70 -16.72 -0.87
CA TYR A 247 -22.68 -15.73 0.21
C TYR A 247 -22.01 -16.27 1.48
N LYS A 248 -22.46 -17.42 1.99
CA LYS A 248 -21.88 -18.05 3.19
C LYS A 248 -20.40 -18.40 2.99
N SER A 249 -20.02 -18.85 1.80
CA SER A 249 -18.62 -19.14 1.47
C SER A 249 -17.76 -17.88 1.62
N ILE A 250 -18.18 -16.77 0.99
CA ILE A 250 -17.47 -15.50 1.10
C ILE A 250 -17.40 -15.03 2.55
N VAL A 251 -18.54 -14.91 3.24
CA VAL A 251 -18.59 -14.33 4.60
C VAL A 251 -17.70 -15.08 5.58
N ASN A 252 -17.68 -16.42 5.50
CA ASN A 252 -16.83 -17.22 6.36
C ASN A 252 -15.34 -17.04 6.02
N ASN A 253 -15.00 -17.02 4.73
CA ASN A 253 -13.61 -16.93 4.29
C ASN A 253 -13.00 -15.55 4.57
N ILE A 254 -13.75 -14.47 4.33
CA ILE A 254 -13.25 -13.10 4.50
C ILE A 254 -12.91 -12.78 5.95
N HIS A 255 -13.58 -13.41 6.92
CA HIS A 255 -13.29 -13.24 8.34
C HIS A 255 -11.84 -13.64 8.66
N HIS A 256 -11.28 -14.61 7.94
CA HIS A 256 -9.89 -15.05 8.12
C HIS A 256 -8.93 -14.37 7.14
N ALA A 257 -9.36 -14.19 5.88
CA ALA A 257 -8.50 -13.71 4.81
C ALA A 257 -8.28 -12.18 4.83
N LEU A 258 -9.35 -11.37 4.92
CA LEU A 258 -9.24 -9.92 4.81
C LEU A 258 -8.40 -9.27 5.93
N PRO A 259 -8.49 -9.72 7.21
CA PRO A 259 -7.58 -9.20 8.22
C PRO A 259 -6.11 -9.38 7.85
N ALA A 260 -5.78 -10.40 7.05
CA ALA A 260 -4.41 -10.71 6.62
C ALA A 260 -3.97 -9.97 5.36
N LEU A 261 -4.89 -9.26 4.70
CA LEU A 261 -4.69 -8.34 3.57
C LEU A 261 -4.84 -6.87 3.98
N SER A 262 -5.13 -6.61 5.26
CA SER A 262 -5.45 -5.29 5.80
C SER A 262 -4.38 -4.78 6.77
N ASN A 263 -4.41 -3.48 7.04
CA ASN A 263 -3.55 -2.83 8.02
C ASN A 263 -3.96 -3.07 9.49
N VAL A 264 -4.81 -4.08 9.75
CA VAL A 264 -5.20 -4.50 11.10
C VAL A 264 -3.96 -4.89 11.89
N GLN A 265 -3.90 -4.40 13.12
CA GLN A 265 -2.78 -4.66 14.00
C GLN A 265 -2.77 -6.12 14.46
N ARG A 266 -1.60 -6.75 14.41
CA ARG A 266 -1.42 -8.16 14.78
C ARG A 266 -0.26 -8.29 15.77
N PRO A 267 -0.42 -9.08 16.85
CA PRO A 267 0.68 -9.43 17.72
C PRO A 267 1.81 -10.06 16.92
N SER A 268 3.03 -9.53 17.05
CA SER A 268 4.22 -10.23 16.57
C SER A 268 4.40 -11.52 17.35
N VAL A 269 4.78 -12.61 16.66
CA VAL A 269 5.15 -13.89 17.31
C VAL A 269 6.26 -13.71 18.34
N PHE A 270 7.14 -12.72 18.13
CA PHE A 270 8.22 -12.37 19.05
C PHE A 270 7.76 -11.53 20.25
N SER A 271 6.51 -11.07 20.26
CA SER A 271 5.96 -10.16 21.27
C SER A 271 4.63 -10.65 21.85
N THR A 272 4.25 -11.92 21.67
CA THR A 272 2.94 -12.45 22.10
C THR A 272 2.68 -12.22 23.60
N TYR A 273 3.71 -12.30 24.44
CA TYR A 273 3.61 -12.06 25.89
C TYR A 273 3.92 -10.61 26.31
N PHE A 274 4.22 -9.74 25.34
CA PHE A 274 4.64 -8.35 25.56
C PHE A 274 3.74 -7.36 24.80
N GLN A 275 2.44 -7.66 24.73
CA GLN A 275 1.44 -6.79 24.10
C GLN A 275 1.07 -5.61 24.99
N VAL A 276 0.49 -4.57 24.37
CA VAL A 276 -0.15 -3.47 25.10
C VAL A 276 -1.37 -4.03 25.84
N PRO A 277 -1.61 -3.66 27.11
CA PRO A 277 -2.78 -4.13 27.85
C PRO A 277 -4.09 -3.67 27.21
N GLU A 278 -5.05 -4.58 27.05
CA GLU A 278 -6.40 -4.25 26.62
C GLU A 278 -7.05 -3.25 27.62
N PRO A 279 -7.86 -2.29 27.15
CA PRO A 279 -8.38 -2.13 25.79
C PRO A 279 -7.49 -1.29 24.84
N LEU A 280 -6.27 -0.93 25.25
CA LEU A 280 -5.40 -0.06 24.45
C LEU A 280 -4.78 -0.81 23.27
N GLU A 281 -4.73 -0.18 22.11
CA GLU A 281 -4.04 -0.68 20.93
C GLU A 281 -2.63 -0.08 20.81
N PRO A 282 -1.63 -0.82 20.28
CA PRO A 282 -0.27 -0.29 20.16
C PRO A 282 -0.12 0.95 19.26
N ARG A 283 -1.11 1.29 18.42
CA ARG A 283 -1.16 2.54 17.65
C ARG A 283 -1.73 3.73 18.43
N ASP A 284 -2.38 3.50 19.57
CA ASP A 284 -2.98 4.57 20.35
C ASP A 284 -1.92 5.53 20.90
N LEU A 285 -2.28 6.81 20.95
CA LEU A 285 -1.42 7.82 21.56
C LEU A 285 -1.17 7.51 23.03
N SER A 286 -2.22 7.14 23.78
CA SER A 286 -2.12 6.76 25.19
C SER A 286 -1.27 5.52 25.41
N ALA A 287 -1.34 4.53 24.51
CA ALA A 287 -0.49 3.34 24.59
C ALA A 287 0.99 3.68 24.37
N ARG A 288 1.28 4.60 23.44
CA ARG A 288 2.66 5.05 23.17
C ARG A 288 3.28 5.79 24.35
N GLU A 289 2.49 6.54 25.10
CA GLU A 289 2.95 7.25 26.30
C GLU A 289 3.15 6.30 27.49
N LEU A 290 2.18 5.43 27.77
CA LEU A 290 2.20 4.54 28.94
C LEU A 290 3.10 3.31 28.75
N PHE A 291 3.16 2.77 27.53
CA PHE A 291 3.86 1.53 27.22
C PHE A 291 4.71 1.66 25.95
N PRO A 292 5.68 2.60 25.90
CA PRO A 292 6.39 2.96 24.66
C PRO A 292 7.05 1.77 23.95
N VAL A 293 7.67 0.85 24.70
CA VAL A 293 8.34 -0.33 24.13
C VAL A 293 7.34 -1.37 23.59
N ARG A 294 6.22 -1.59 24.30
CA ARG A 294 5.16 -2.52 23.86
C ARG A 294 4.46 -1.96 22.62
N SER A 295 4.17 -0.66 22.64
CA SER A 295 3.59 0.09 21.53
C SER A 295 4.49 0.08 20.31
N PHE A 296 5.78 0.34 20.50
CA PHE A 296 6.77 0.24 19.44
C PHE A 296 6.83 -1.18 18.84
N SER A 297 6.93 -2.20 19.69
CA SER A 297 7.06 -3.60 19.23
C SER A 297 5.80 -4.10 18.52
N GLY A 298 4.62 -3.66 18.98
CA GLY A 298 3.34 -3.98 18.36
C GLY A 298 3.10 -3.28 17.02
N VAL A 299 3.77 -2.16 16.74
CA VAL A 299 3.63 -1.41 15.47
C VAL A 299 4.75 -1.74 14.49
N ASN A 300 6.00 -1.74 14.95
CA ASN A 300 7.19 -1.80 14.11
C ASN A 300 7.89 -3.17 14.15
N GLY A 301 7.42 -4.10 14.96
CA GLY A 301 8.06 -5.40 15.16
C GLY A 301 9.25 -5.37 16.13
N PRO A 302 9.99 -6.48 16.26
CA PRO A 302 11.05 -6.66 17.25
C PRO A 302 12.29 -5.76 17.08
N TYR A 303 12.51 -5.16 15.92
CA TYR A 303 13.72 -4.37 15.63
C TYR A 303 13.39 -3.02 14.98
N PRO A 304 14.19 -1.96 15.23
CA PRO A 304 14.10 -0.72 14.47
C PRO A 304 14.20 -0.99 12.97
N THR A 305 13.38 -0.29 12.17
CA THR A 305 13.33 -0.38 10.70
C THR A 305 12.90 -1.74 10.13
N MET A 306 12.26 -2.58 10.94
CA MET A 306 11.56 -3.76 10.41
C MET A 306 10.29 -3.33 9.67
N PHE A 307 10.20 -3.71 8.40
CA PHE A 307 8.98 -3.66 7.63
C PHE A 307 8.24 -4.98 7.81
N TRP A 308 6.92 -4.90 7.97
CA TRP A 308 6.10 -6.08 8.01
C TRP A 308 6.12 -6.76 6.65
N GLN A 309 6.45 -8.06 6.63
CA GLN A 309 6.55 -8.82 5.39
C GLN A 309 5.27 -9.59 5.12
N TRP A 310 4.73 -9.40 3.93
CA TRP A 310 3.53 -10.07 3.47
C TRP A 310 3.96 -11.22 2.57
N HIS A 311 3.86 -12.47 3.02
CA HIS A 311 4.38 -13.63 2.26
C HIS A 311 3.30 -14.53 1.66
N ALA A 312 2.03 -14.28 1.99
CA ALA A 312 0.93 -15.16 1.62
C ALA A 312 -0.27 -14.40 1.07
N ILE A 313 -0.02 -13.21 0.47
CA ILE A 313 -1.07 -12.38 -0.14
C ILE A 313 -1.86 -13.22 -1.15
N GLU A 314 -1.18 -13.97 -2.02
CA GLU A 314 -1.84 -14.85 -2.98
C GLU A 314 -2.82 -15.82 -2.32
N ASN A 315 -2.37 -16.51 -1.27
CA ASN A 315 -3.19 -17.49 -0.56
C ASN A 315 -4.41 -16.86 0.09
N TYR A 316 -4.28 -15.66 0.66
CA TYR A 316 -5.42 -14.97 1.27
C TYR A 316 -6.42 -14.46 0.24
N ILE A 317 -5.95 -13.97 -0.92
CA ILE A 317 -6.82 -13.59 -2.04
C ILE A 317 -7.59 -14.81 -2.55
N GLN A 318 -6.92 -15.95 -2.72
CA GLN A 318 -7.57 -17.20 -3.12
C GLN A 318 -8.55 -17.69 -2.06
N LEU A 319 -8.19 -17.57 -0.77
CA LEU A 319 -9.05 -17.96 0.35
C LEU A 319 -10.35 -17.15 0.35
N CYS A 320 -10.31 -15.84 0.09
CA CYS A 320 -11.51 -15.00 -0.03
C CYS A 320 -12.57 -15.62 -0.97
N LEU A 321 -12.12 -16.21 -2.08
CA LEU A 321 -13.00 -16.75 -3.13
C LEU A 321 -13.09 -18.29 -3.11
N ALA A 322 -12.54 -18.94 -2.08
CA ALA A 322 -12.61 -20.38 -1.94
C ALA A 322 -14.06 -20.86 -1.79
N GLY A 323 -14.39 -22.02 -2.36
CA GLY A 323 -15.75 -22.58 -2.32
C GLY A 323 -16.75 -21.98 -3.31
N LEU A 324 -16.37 -20.94 -4.07
CA LEU A 324 -17.17 -20.44 -5.20
C LEU A 324 -17.09 -21.40 -6.39
N LYS A 325 -18.23 -21.62 -7.05
CA LYS A 325 -18.32 -22.34 -8.33
C LYS A 325 -17.77 -21.44 -9.45
N ASP A 326 -17.45 -22.03 -10.60
CA ASP A 326 -16.91 -21.25 -11.74
C ASP A 326 -17.86 -20.12 -12.19
N VAL A 327 -19.18 -20.34 -12.17
CA VAL A 327 -20.17 -19.29 -12.45
C VAL A 327 -20.12 -18.17 -11.42
N ASP A 328 -19.99 -18.51 -10.14
CA ASP A 328 -19.92 -17.54 -9.04
C ASP A 328 -18.61 -16.76 -9.05
N ARG A 329 -17.52 -17.39 -9.56
CA ARG A 329 -16.28 -16.67 -9.86
C ARG A 329 -16.52 -15.64 -10.95
N HIS A 330 -17.22 -15.92 -12.04
CA HIS A 330 -17.50 -14.87 -13.02
C HIS A 330 -18.28 -13.68 -12.43
N VAL A 331 -19.22 -13.93 -11.52
CA VAL A 331 -19.92 -12.87 -10.77
C VAL A 331 -18.92 -12.07 -9.93
N ALA A 332 -18.05 -12.74 -9.16
CA ALA A 332 -17.02 -12.06 -8.40
C ALA A 332 -16.09 -11.18 -9.27
N ASN A 333 -15.85 -11.54 -10.54
CA ASN A 333 -15.03 -10.73 -11.44
C ASN A 333 -15.75 -9.43 -11.75
N GLY A 334 -17.04 -9.58 -12.08
CA GLY A 334 -17.92 -8.48 -12.42
C GLY A 334 -18.01 -7.48 -11.28
N GLU A 335 -18.04 -7.95 -10.03
CA GLU A 335 -18.04 -7.09 -8.86
C GLU A 335 -16.70 -6.35 -8.64
N ILE A 336 -15.56 -7.02 -8.83
CA ILE A 336 -14.24 -6.35 -8.76
C ILE A 336 -14.16 -5.26 -9.84
N LEU A 337 -14.50 -5.62 -11.09
CA LEU A 337 -14.52 -4.68 -12.20
C LEU A 337 -15.52 -3.54 -11.97
N GLY A 338 -16.67 -3.83 -11.37
CA GLY A 338 -17.67 -2.83 -10.98
C GLY A 338 -17.10 -1.80 -10.01
N VAL A 339 -16.33 -2.23 -9.02
CA VAL A 339 -15.59 -1.30 -8.12
C VAL A 339 -14.56 -0.50 -8.92
N THR A 340 -13.80 -1.12 -9.83
CA THR A 340 -12.84 -0.40 -10.68
C THR A 340 -13.51 0.70 -11.51
N LEU A 341 -14.69 0.42 -12.09
CA LEU A 341 -15.46 1.37 -12.90
C LEU A 341 -16.01 2.52 -12.04
N LEU A 342 -16.56 2.22 -10.86
CA LEU A 342 -16.99 3.25 -9.91
C LEU A 342 -15.83 4.16 -9.49
N MET A 343 -14.63 3.61 -9.33
CA MET A 343 -13.44 4.40 -9.07
C MET A 343 -13.09 5.34 -10.24
N GLU A 344 -13.30 4.93 -11.49
CA GLU A 344 -13.14 5.83 -12.64
C GLU A 344 -14.19 6.95 -12.63
N ASP A 345 -15.44 6.63 -12.30
CA ASP A 345 -16.51 7.63 -12.17
C ASP A 345 -16.18 8.67 -11.08
N VAL A 346 -15.62 8.24 -9.95
CA VAL A 346 -15.15 9.13 -8.87
C VAL A 346 -14.04 10.06 -9.34
N LEU A 347 -13.12 9.60 -10.19
CA LEU A 347 -12.08 10.47 -10.75
C LEU A 347 -12.65 11.50 -11.73
N GLN A 348 -13.73 11.16 -12.43
CA GLN A 348 -14.42 12.07 -13.36
C GLN A 348 -15.30 13.10 -12.64
N THR A 349 -15.92 12.72 -11.52
CA THR A 349 -16.99 13.52 -10.87
C THR A 349 -16.62 14.06 -9.48
N GLY A 350 -15.82 13.33 -8.71
CA GLY A 350 -15.67 13.51 -7.26
C GLY A 350 -14.62 14.54 -6.80
N PHE A 351 -13.82 15.11 -7.71
CA PHE A 351 -12.78 16.07 -7.33
C PHE A 351 -13.34 17.44 -6.89
N GLN A 352 -14.57 17.79 -7.30
CA GLN A 352 -15.19 19.07 -6.95
C GLN A 352 -15.58 19.18 -5.46
N ASP A 353 -16.08 18.10 -4.85
CA ASP A 353 -16.60 18.15 -3.47
C ASP A 353 -15.50 18.17 -2.40
N ILE A 354 -14.34 17.57 -2.66
CA ILE A 354 -13.22 17.52 -1.68
C ILE A 354 -12.42 18.83 -1.66
N SER A 355 -12.34 19.53 -2.80
CA SER A 355 -11.73 20.86 -2.84
C SER A 355 -12.47 21.85 -1.94
N LEU A 356 -13.81 21.76 -1.87
CA LEU A 356 -14.65 22.61 -1.02
C LEU A 356 -14.45 22.34 0.49
N LEU A 357 -14.09 21.11 0.87
CA LEU A 357 -13.77 20.78 2.26
C LEU A 357 -12.38 21.28 2.68
N THR A 358 -11.47 21.46 1.72
CA THR A 358 -10.07 21.83 2.00
C THR A 358 -9.92 23.35 2.17
N GLU A 359 -10.70 24.15 1.43
CA GLU A 359 -10.65 25.63 1.51
C GLU A 359 -11.11 26.21 2.86
N HIS A 360 -11.86 25.47 3.68
CA HIS A 360 -12.27 25.92 5.02
C HIS A 360 -11.20 25.74 6.10
N SER A 361 -10.04 25.17 5.78
CA SER A 361 -8.95 24.94 6.75
C SER A 361 -7.73 25.83 6.57
N ALA A 362 -7.73 26.74 5.58
CA ALA A 362 -6.59 27.57 5.24
C ALA A 362 -6.95 29.06 5.11
N THR A 363 -7.48 29.68 6.17
CA THR A 363 -7.34 31.14 6.38
C THR A 363 -7.38 31.47 7.88
N SER A 364 -6.20 31.56 8.50
CA SER A 364 -5.99 32.24 9.77
C SER A 364 -5.21 33.53 9.52
N GLY A 365 -5.85 34.69 9.70
CA GLY A 365 -5.21 36.00 9.59
C GLY A 365 -6.17 37.20 9.75
N GLU A 366 -6.46 37.53 11.02
CA GLU A 366 -6.95 38.83 11.57
C GLU A 366 -8.37 39.36 11.25
N PRO A 367 -8.99 40.11 12.20
CA PRO A 367 -10.44 40.21 12.34
C PRO A 367 -11.00 41.54 11.81
N ASP A 368 -12.19 41.51 11.18
CA ASP A 368 -12.97 42.73 11.06
C ASP A 368 -14.48 42.49 11.28
N LYS A 369 -14.92 43.09 12.40
CA LYS A 369 -16.25 43.61 12.79
C LYS A 369 -17.51 42.78 12.55
N LEU A 370 -18.05 42.38 13.71
CA LEU A 370 -19.44 41.99 13.99
C LEU A 370 -20.48 42.65 13.09
N LYS A 371 -21.28 41.82 12.42
CA LYS A 371 -22.75 42.01 12.38
C LYS A 371 -23.43 40.68 12.71
N GLU A 372 -23.99 40.63 13.92
CA GLU A 372 -24.88 39.58 14.38
C GLU A 372 -26.03 39.37 13.41
N ARG A 373 -26.26 38.12 12.99
CA ARG A 373 -27.57 37.73 12.48
C ARG A 373 -27.96 36.34 12.97
N LYS A 374 -28.78 36.39 14.02
CA LYS A 374 -29.55 35.33 14.69
C LYS A 374 -29.70 34.03 13.89
N VAL A 375 -29.20 32.96 14.51
CA VAL A 375 -29.63 31.57 14.29
C VAL A 375 -31.13 31.46 14.57
N ARG A 376 -31.89 30.99 13.57
CA ARG A 376 -33.19 30.36 13.78
C ARG A 376 -33.20 29.04 13.03
N SER A 377 -33.17 27.98 13.82
CA SER A 377 -33.51 26.61 13.43
C SER A 377 -34.99 26.53 13.07
N ALA A 378 -35.32 25.93 11.92
CA ALA A 378 -36.61 25.29 11.68
C ALA A 378 -36.62 24.48 10.36
N SER A 379 -36.85 23.17 10.51
CA SER A 379 -37.73 22.31 9.70
C SER A 379 -37.55 22.18 8.17
N VAL A 380 -37.29 20.94 7.76
CA VAL A 380 -37.87 20.23 6.61
C VAL A 380 -39.19 20.82 6.10
N ARG A 381 -39.21 21.30 4.86
CA ARG A 381 -40.38 21.27 3.96
C ARG A 381 -39.95 21.13 2.50
N THR A 382 -40.43 20.05 1.89
CA THR A 382 -40.62 19.84 0.44
C THR A 382 -41.30 21.03 -0.22
N ILE A 383 -40.74 21.56 -1.32
CA ILE A 383 -41.49 22.44 -2.24
C ILE A 383 -41.12 22.13 -3.69
N ASP A 384 -42.21 21.98 -4.45
CA ASP A 384 -42.39 21.72 -5.86
C ASP A 384 -41.67 22.64 -6.86
N VAL A 385 -41.44 22.04 -8.03
CA VAL A 385 -41.00 22.64 -9.29
C VAL A 385 -42.09 23.55 -9.88
N LYS A 386 -41.81 24.85 -10.06
CA LYS A 386 -42.23 25.67 -11.23
C LYS A 386 -41.70 27.12 -11.17
N LYS A 387 -40.86 27.47 -12.18
CA LYS A 387 -40.74 28.76 -12.93
C LYS A 387 -40.66 30.07 -12.12
N LEU A 388 -39.66 30.96 -12.17
CA LEU A 388 -38.81 31.61 -13.21
C LEU A 388 -37.76 32.51 -12.43
N PRO A 389 -36.85 33.34 -12.99
CA PRO A 389 -36.35 33.52 -14.36
C PRO A 389 -34.79 33.51 -14.48
N HIS A 390 -34.33 33.58 -15.73
CA HIS A 390 -32.92 33.69 -16.15
C HIS A 390 -32.19 34.94 -15.63
N SER A 391 -31.18 34.73 -14.78
CA SER A 391 -29.90 35.46 -14.79
C SER A 391 -28.91 34.88 -13.77
N ALA A 392 -28.65 33.58 -13.83
CA ALA A 392 -27.48 33.02 -13.17
C ALA A 392 -26.32 33.06 -14.16
N SER A 393 -25.30 33.88 -13.85
CA SER A 393 -23.99 33.84 -14.47
C SER A 393 -23.52 32.38 -14.53
N LYS A 394 -23.34 31.86 -15.75
CA LYS A 394 -22.63 30.60 -16.00
C LYS A 394 -21.16 30.76 -15.59
N GLN A 395 -20.86 30.67 -14.30
CA GLN A 395 -19.59 30.10 -13.89
C GLN A 395 -19.82 28.60 -13.81
N ALA A 396 -19.72 27.95 -14.96
CA ALA A 396 -19.42 26.53 -14.98
C ALA A 396 -18.04 26.40 -14.33
N THR A 397 -17.99 26.07 -13.04
CA THR A 397 -16.77 25.55 -12.43
C THR A 397 -16.42 24.30 -13.23
N ALA A 398 -15.38 24.40 -14.05
CA ALA A 398 -14.94 23.28 -14.87
C ALA A 398 -14.75 22.06 -13.96
N SER A 399 -15.42 20.94 -14.28
CA SER A 399 -15.17 19.66 -13.64
C SER A 399 -13.73 19.27 -13.89
N VAL A 400 -12.86 19.43 -12.89
CA VAL A 400 -11.46 18.99 -12.99
C VAL A 400 -11.48 17.47 -12.83
N SER A 401 -11.61 16.76 -13.94
CA SER A 401 -11.46 15.31 -13.99
C SER A 401 -10.00 14.94 -13.72
N LEU A 402 -9.76 14.01 -12.80
CA LEU A 402 -8.43 13.45 -12.56
C LEU A 402 -8.18 12.24 -13.46
N SER A 403 -6.92 12.04 -13.84
CA SER A 403 -6.49 10.86 -14.60
C SER A 403 -5.48 10.05 -13.78
N ARG A 404 -5.71 8.73 -13.65
CA ARG A 404 -4.76 7.79 -13.03
C ARG A 404 -3.36 7.87 -13.66
N THR A 405 -3.31 8.15 -14.95
CA THR A 405 -2.07 8.18 -15.72
C THR A 405 -1.39 9.55 -15.70
N GLN A 406 -2.13 10.65 -15.83
CA GLN A 406 -1.53 12.01 -15.88
C GLN A 406 -1.26 12.59 -14.50
N GLU A 407 -2.13 12.31 -13.53
CA GLU A 407 -2.01 12.80 -12.15
C GLU A 407 -2.12 11.64 -11.14
N PRO A 408 -1.18 10.67 -11.19
CA PRO A 408 -1.25 9.43 -10.42
C PRO A 408 -1.36 9.68 -8.91
N LEU A 409 -0.52 10.54 -8.32
CA LEU A 409 -0.55 10.79 -6.88
C LEU A 409 -1.89 11.35 -6.39
N LYS A 410 -2.46 12.34 -7.10
CA LYS A 410 -3.74 12.95 -6.71
C LYS A 410 -4.87 11.94 -6.88
N SER A 411 -4.87 11.21 -7.99
CA SER A 411 -5.87 10.19 -8.30
C SER A 411 -5.90 9.10 -7.24
N TYR A 412 -4.76 8.48 -6.93
CA TYR A 412 -4.70 7.39 -5.95
C TYR A 412 -4.97 7.86 -4.51
N LYS A 413 -4.65 9.12 -4.16
CA LYS A 413 -5.05 9.71 -2.86
C LYS A 413 -6.58 9.84 -2.76
N LEU A 414 -7.22 10.36 -3.82
CA LEU A 414 -8.68 10.46 -3.90
C LEU A 414 -9.35 9.08 -3.81
N LEU A 415 -8.86 8.11 -4.59
CA LEU A 415 -9.39 6.75 -4.60
C LEU A 415 -9.27 6.07 -3.23
N LYS A 416 -8.11 6.20 -2.58
CA LYS A 416 -7.91 5.66 -1.22
C LYS A 416 -8.91 6.27 -0.24
N PHE A 417 -9.10 7.58 -0.29
CA PHE A 417 -10.06 8.27 0.57
C PHE A 417 -11.50 7.80 0.31
N PHE A 418 -11.91 7.72 -0.95
CA PHE A 418 -13.22 7.22 -1.36
C PHE A 418 -13.48 5.80 -0.85
N LEU A 419 -12.55 4.87 -1.09
CA LEU A 419 -12.72 3.47 -0.67
C LEU A 419 -12.78 3.33 0.86
N MET A 420 -11.99 4.11 1.61
CA MET A 420 -12.09 4.12 3.07
C MET A 420 -13.44 4.65 3.56
N LEU A 421 -13.95 5.74 2.97
CA LEU A 421 -15.27 6.27 3.32
C LEU A 421 -16.38 5.29 2.97
N TRP A 422 -16.31 4.67 1.80
CA TRP A 422 -17.28 3.67 1.36
C TRP A 422 -17.31 2.49 2.33
N LYS A 423 -16.16 1.96 2.72
CA LYS A 423 -16.06 0.91 3.74
C LYS A 423 -16.72 1.31 5.06
N CYS A 424 -16.45 2.51 5.57
CA CYS A 424 -17.10 3.01 6.79
C CYS A 424 -18.62 3.12 6.64
N LEU A 425 -19.09 3.59 5.49
CA LEU A 425 -20.51 3.69 5.18
C LEU A 425 -21.19 2.32 5.16
N GLU A 426 -20.59 1.31 4.53
CA GLU A 426 -21.17 -0.03 4.49
C GLU A 426 -21.20 -0.72 5.85
N LEU A 427 -20.19 -0.50 6.71
CA LEU A 427 -20.24 -0.95 8.10
C LEU A 427 -21.42 -0.33 8.85
N LEU A 428 -21.65 0.98 8.68
CA LEU A 428 -22.78 1.67 9.29
C LEU A 428 -24.12 1.16 8.75
N LYS A 429 -24.23 0.94 7.44
CA LYS A 429 -25.44 0.40 6.79
C LYS A 429 -25.75 -1.00 7.30
N ALA A 430 -24.75 -1.88 7.41
CA ALA A 430 -24.91 -3.22 7.97
C ALA A 430 -25.37 -3.19 9.43
N ASP A 431 -24.76 -2.35 10.27
CA ASP A 431 -25.17 -2.18 11.67
C ASP A 431 -26.59 -1.65 11.82
N TRP A 432 -26.94 -0.64 11.03
CA TRP A 432 -28.28 -0.07 11.02
C TRP A 432 -29.32 -1.11 10.59
N GLY A 433 -29.03 -1.91 9.57
CA GLY A 433 -29.93 -2.98 9.11
C GLY A 433 -30.16 -4.08 10.12
N ARG A 434 -29.10 -4.53 10.80
CA ARG A 434 -29.20 -5.47 11.92
C ARG A 434 -30.13 -4.96 13.02
N ARG A 435 -29.96 -3.69 13.42
CA ARG A 435 -30.80 -3.07 14.46
C ARG A 435 -32.25 -2.87 14.01
N ARG A 436 -32.48 -2.45 12.76
CA ARG A 436 -33.83 -2.22 12.21
C ARG A 436 -34.63 -3.51 12.10
N LEU A 437 -33.98 -4.60 11.68
CA LEU A 437 -34.62 -5.91 11.53
C LEU A 437 -34.65 -6.73 12.84
N GLY A 438 -33.93 -6.30 13.87
CA GLY A 438 -33.82 -7.04 15.14
C GLY A 438 -33.07 -8.38 15.00
N VAL A 439 -32.14 -8.48 14.04
CA VAL A 439 -31.39 -9.72 13.74
C VAL A 439 -29.89 -9.53 13.96
N GLN A 440 -29.20 -10.63 14.30
CA GLN A 440 -27.73 -10.62 14.47
C GLN A 440 -26.98 -10.58 13.12
N ALA A 441 -27.57 -11.14 12.06
CA ALA A 441 -27.01 -11.16 10.71
C ALA A 441 -28.13 -11.18 9.66
N ILE A 442 -27.87 -10.56 8.50
CA ILE A 442 -28.76 -10.55 7.34
C ILE A 442 -28.29 -11.65 6.38
N GLU A 443 -28.83 -12.86 6.52
CA GLU A 443 -28.31 -14.05 5.80
C GLU A 443 -29.27 -14.62 4.75
N SER A 444 -30.45 -14.04 4.59
CA SER A 444 -31.47 -14.52 3.66
C SER A 444 -31.91 -13.43 2.72
N MET A 445 -32.29 -13.85 1.50
CA MET A 445 -32.85 -12.94 0.49
C MET A 445 -34.09 -12.19 1.00
N SER A 446 -34.94 -12.84 1.81
CA SER A 446 -36.13 -12.20 2.37
C SER A 446 -35.77 -11.10 3.36
N MET A 447 -34.79 -11.31 4.24
CA MET A 447 -34.29 -10.27 5.14
C MET A 447 -33.60 -9.15 4.37
N TYR A 448 -32.83 -9.48 3.34
CA TYR A 448 -32.16 -8.49 2.49
C TYR A 448 -33.18 -7.58 1.79
N ARG A 449 -34.23 -8.13 1.18
CA ARG A 449 -35.33 -7.37 0.54
C ARG A 449 -36.21 -6.56 1.51
N ASN A 450 -36.23 -6.93 2.78
CA ASN A 450 -36.97 -6.16 3.79
C ASN A 450 -36.17 -4.93 4.27
N PHE A 451 -34.86 -4.93 4.01
CA PHE A 451 -33.95 -3.88 4.42
C PHE A 451 -33.65 -2.88 3.28
N TRP A 452 -33.38 -3.41 2.08
CA TRP A 452 -33.16 -2.69 0.82
C TRP A 452 -34.42 -2.73 -0.05
#